data_AF-A0A3P8L3B2-F1
#
_entry.id   AF-A0A3P8L3B2-F1
#
_cell.length_a   1.000
_cell.length_b   1.000
_cell.length_c   1.000
_cell.angle_alpha   90.00
_cell.angle_beta   90.00
_cell.angle_gamma   90.00
#
_symmetry.space_group_name_H-M   'P 1'
#
loop_
_entity.id
_entity.type
_entity.pdbx_description
1 polymer ?
#
loop_
_entity_poly.entity_id
_entity_poly.type
_entity_poly.pdbx_seq_one_letter_code
_entity_poly.pdbx_strand_id
1 'polypeptide(L)'
;MGYALRQMVAPVQGEFFVVQRDGKVVLHPDPGALFKPYVSSSLMDDMTSAEGQLYDTASDSWYYYYSFTNPDWFVIYRVDNSTLIDLTRYETDIVAWGFALGAIVIILFGLYLRHASRTVLMNIINAIKTGDVQRAPRLEAMLSKAIESNKQRELTYVRQATIDALTGCKNRRAFDSDIAALMNDHQPFALALVDIDNFKSINDTWGHLNGDIVLRSVAREGLKILQPLQISLYRYGGEEFAVVFTAEHLTHAHTLPRKLAD
;
A
#
# COMPACT_ATOMS: atom_id res chain seq x y z
N MET A 1 47.09 -43.53 -19.13
CA MET A 1 46.43 -43.72 -17.81
C MET A 1 46.29 -42.44 -16.97
N GLY A 2 46.48 -41.22 -17.51
CA GLY A 2 46.58 -39.99 -16.68
C GLY A 2 45.42 -38.99 -16.73
N TYR A 3 44.51 -39.06 -17.69
CA TYR A 3 43.52 -37.99 -17.93
C TYR A 3 42.14 -38.27 -17.31
N ALA A 4 41.60 -39.48 -17.47
CA ALA A 4 40.27 -39.85 -16.95
C ALA A 4 40.19 -39.87 -15.42
N LEU A 5 41.24 -40.36 -14.73
CA LEU A 5 41.27 -40.45 -13.27
C LEU A 5 41.50 -39.09 -12.57
N ARG A 6 42.09 -38.09 -13.26
CA ARG A 6 42.34 -36.76 -12.68
C ARG A 6 41.11 -35.87 -12.61
N GLN A 7 40.03 -36.22 -13.31
CA GLN A 7 38.79 -35.43 -13.35
C GLN A 7 37.65 -36.02 -12.51
N MET A 8 37.83 -37.21 -11.93
CA MET A 8 36.87 -37.76 -10.96
C MET A 8 37.05 -37.07 -9.60
N VAL A 9 36.52 -35.85 -9.47
CA VAL A 9 36.21 -35.30 -8.16
C VAL A 9 34.90 -35.91 -7.73
N ALA A 10 34.92 -36.69 -6.66
CA ALA A 10 33.71 -37.26 -6.13
C ALA A 10 32.77 -36.14 -5.65
N PRO A 11 31.51 -36.08 -6.10
CA PRO A 11 30.57 -35.04 -5.71
C PRO A 11 30.12 -35.17 -4.24
N VAL A 12 30.37 -36.32 -3.62
CA VAL A 12 29.89 -36.69 -2.28
C VAL A 12 30.94 -37.54 -1.57
N GLN A 13 30.95 -37.59 -0.24
CA GLN A 13 31.81 -38.53 0.50
C GLN A 13 31.43 -39.99 0.16
N GLY A 14 32.44 -40.81 -0.10
CA GLY A 14 32.28 -42.19 -0.55
C GLY A 14 33.62 -42.90 -0.62
N GLU A 15 33.59 -44.20 -0.91
CA GLU A 15 34.76 -45.07 -0.97
C GLU A 15 35.17 -45.32 -2.42
N PHE A 16 36.41 -44.95 -2.76
CA PHE A 16 37.00 -45.19 -4.08
C PHE A 16 37.92 -46.40 -4.02
N PHE A 17 37.71 -47.39 -4.90
CA PHE A 17 38.56 -48.56 -4.99
C PHE A 17 38.58 -49.16 -6.40
N VAL A 18 39.57 -50.02 -6.68
CA VAL A 18 39.75 -50.67 -7.97
C VAL A 18 39.80 -52.17 -7.79
N VAL A 19 39.01 -52.90 -8.56
CA VAL A 19 38.94 -54.36 -8.53
C VAL A 19 39.26 -54.96 -9.90
N GLN A 20 39.78 -56.19 -9.91
CA GLN A 20 39.85 -57.01 -11.11
C GLN A 20 38.48 -57.59 -11.43
N ARG A 21 38.30 -58.10 -12.67
CA ARG A 21 37.07 -58.81 -13.07
C ARG A 21 36.76 -60.04 -12.20
N ASP A 22 37.76 -60.62 -11.54
CA ASP A 22 37.59 -61.70 -10.57
C ASP A 22 37.11 -61.23 -9.17
N GLY A 23 36.85 -59.93 -9.00
CA GLY A 23 36.36 -59.33 -7.76
C GLY A 23 37.44 -59.02 -6.72
N LYS A 24 38.73 -59.32 -6.99
CA LYS A 24 39.83 -59.02 -6.07
C LYS A 24 40.25 -57.56 -6.14
N VAL A 25 40.46 -56.96 -4.98
CA VAL A 25 40.86 -55.56 -4.89
C VAL A 25 42.33 -55.36 -5.25
N VAL A 26 42.57 -54.43 -6.17
CA VAL A 26 43.90 -53.98 -6.60
C VAL A 26 44.30 -52.69 -5.89
N LEU A 27 43.34 -51.82 -5.62
CA LEU A 27 43.56 -50.55 -4.95
C LEU A 27 42.41 -50.29 -3.97
N HIS A 28 42.76 -50.00 -2.71
CA HIS A 28 41.81 -49.67 -1.66
C HIS A 28 42.44 -48.67 -0.68
N PRO A 29 41.65 -47.78 -0.03
CA PRO A 29 42.14 -46.94 1.05
C PRO A 29 42.63 -47.73 2.27
N ASP A 30 41.99 -48.87 2.55
CA ASP A 30 42.42 -49.84 3.57
C ASP A 30 43.35 -50.92 2.96
N PRO A 31 44.64 -50.96 3.33
CA PRO A 31 45.59 -51.97 2.85
C PRO A 31 45.20 -53.42 3.21
N GLY A 32 44.38 -53.62 4.25
CA GLY A 32 43.93 -54.95 4.70
C GLY A 32 42.95 -55.64 3.75
N ALA A 33 42.34 -54.88 2.84
CA ALA A 33 41.39 -55.35 1.83
C ALA A 33 42.06 -55.79 0.51
N LEU A 34 43.34 -55.47 0.32
CA LEU A 34 44.06 -55.79 -0.92
C LEU A 34 44.07 -57.30 -1.21
N PHE A 35 43.88 -57.65 -2.48
CA PHE A 35 43.86 -59.01 -3.02
C PHE A 35 42.77 -59.94 -2.46
N LYS A 36 41.83 -59.42 -1.67
CA LYS A 36 40.66 -60.18 -1.19
C LYS A 36 39.43 -59.88 -2.08
N PRO A 37 38.48 -60.82 -2.20
CA PRO A 37 37.18 -60.54 -2.79
C PRO A 37 36.45 -59.48 -1.95
N TYR A 38 36.10 -58.35 -2.56
CA TYR A 38 35.46 -57.22 -1.85
C TYR A 38 34.12 -56.82 -2.48
N VAL A 39 33.93 -57.12 -3.76
CA VAL A 39 32.66 -56.94 -4.47
C VAL A 39 32.06 -58.32 -4.74
N SER A 40 30.76 -58.48 -4.54
CA SER A 40 30.08 -59.76 -4.81
C SER A 40 30.12 -60.09 -6.30
N SER A 41 30.25 -61.38 -6.63
CA SER A 41 30.30 -61.82 -8.03
C SER A 41 29.02 -61.49 -8.79
N SER A 42 27.86 -61.54 -8.12
CA SER A 42 26.57 -61.17 -8.73
C SER A 42 26.52 -59.69 -9.12
N LEU A 43 27.09 -58.80 -8.31
CA LEU A 43 27.11 -57.37 -8.62
C LEU A 43 28.07 -57.07 -9.78
N MET A 44 29.17 -57.82 -9.89
CA MET A 44 30.11 -57.72 -11.01
C MET A 44 29.50 -58.24 -12.32
N ASP A 45 28.67 -59.28 -12.27
CA ASP A 45 27.97 -59.82 -13.45
C ASP A 45 26.97 -58.81 -14.03
N ASP A 46 26.38 -57.96 -13.18
CA ASP A 46 25.49 -56.87 -13.59
C ASP A 46 26.24 -55.67 -14.21
N MET A 47 27.58 -55.60 -14.06
CA MET A 47 28.44 -54.55 -14.63
C MET A 47 28.80 -54.84 -16.09
N THR A 48 27.78 -54.84 -16.96
CA THR A 48 27.92 -55.19 -18.38
C THR A 48 28.39 -54.05 -19.29
N SER A 49 28.27 -52.80 -18.84
CA SER A 49 28.58 -51.61 -19.63
C SER A 49 30.01 -51.10 -19.39
N ALA A 50 30.51 -50.23 -20.28
CA ALA A 50 31.80 -49.58 -20.08
C ALA A 50 31.79 -48.63 -18.86
N GLU A 51 30.63 -48.05 -18.54
CA GLU A 51 30.38 -47.25 -17.35
C GLU A 51 28.92 -47.43 -16.90
N GLY A 52 28.64 -47.23 -15.62
CA GLY A 52 27.27 -47.34 -15.12
C GLY A 52 27.14 -47.09 -13.62
N GLN A 53 25.89 -47.21 -13.15
CA GLN A 53 25.55 -47.14 -11.73
C GLN A 53 24.65 -48.33 -11.36
N LEU A 54 24.87 -48.90 -10.19
CA LEU A 54 24.09 -50.00 -9.64
C LEU A 54 23.79 -49.71 -8.18
N TYR A 55 22.62 -50.12 -7.71
CA TYR A 55 22.25 -50.05 -6.31
C TYR A 55 22.24 -51.46 -5.74
N ASP A 56 23.07 -51.69 -4.73
CA ASP A 56 23.09 -52.95 -4.01
C ASP A 56 22.23 -52.85 -2.76
N THR A 57 21.20 -53.69 -2.70
CA THR A 57 20.29 -53.77 -1.56
C THR A 57 20.93 -54.44 -0.34
N ALA A 58 21.98 -55.24 -0.52
CA ALA A 58 22.66 -55.93 0.58
C ALA A 58 23.57 -54.98 1.37
N SER A 59 24.33 -54.12 0.68
CA SER A 59 25.18 -53.09 1.29
C SER A 59 24.51 -51.71 1.41
N ASP A 60 23.25 -51.57 0.99
CA ASP A 60 22.49 -50.31 0.95
C ASP A 60 23.32 -49.15 0.37
N SER A 61 23.98 -49.42 -0.75
CA SER A 61 24.98 -48.54 -1.32
C SER A 61 24.85 -48.45 -2.84
N TRP A 62 25.15 -47.27 -3.36
CA TRP A 62 25.27 -47.01 -4.78
C TRP A 62 26.71 -47.23 -5.24
N TYR A 63 26.87 -47.98 -6.32
CA TYR A 63 28.14 -48.30 -6.95
C TYR A 63 28.18 -47.64 -8.32
N TYR A 64 29.07 -46.67 -8.49
CA TYR A 64 29.38 -46.05 -9.77
C TYR A 64 30.65 -46.68 -10.31
N TYR A 65 30.61 -47.26 -11.50
CA TYR A 65 31.73 -48.03 -12.02
C TYR A 65 32.15 -47.59 -13.42
N TYR A 66 33.43 -47.80 -13.71
CA TYR A 66 34.03 -47.66 -15.04
C TYR A 66 34.90 -48.88 -15.32
N SER A 67 34.64 -49.58 -16.43
CA SER A 67 35.36 -50.79 -16.84
C SER A 67 36.49 -50.44 -17.81
N PHE A 68 37.66 -51.01 -17.58
CA PHE A 68 38.81 -50.98 -18.48
C PHE A 68 39.04 -52.37 -19.06
N THR A 69 39.40 -52.44 -20.35
CA THR A 69 39.66 -53.71 -21.05
C THR A 69 41.14 -54.09 -21.05
N ASN A 70 42.04 -53.15 -20.77
CA ASN A 70 43.47 -53.42 -20.64
C ASN A 70 44.15 -52.36 -19.76
N PRO A 71 44.49 -52.67 -18.50
CA PRO A 71 44.20 -53.92 -17.78
C PRO A 71 42.70 -54.10 -17.49
N ASP A 72 42.26 -55.35 -17.30
CA ASP A 72 40.85 -55.75 -17.10
C ASP A 72 40.36 -55.44 -15.68
N TRP A 73 40.16 -54.14 -15.41
CA TRP A 73 39.84 -53.59 -14.10
C TRP A 73 38.53 -52.83 -14.11
N PHE A 74 37.85 -52.83 -12.97
CA PHE A 74 36.76 -51.92 -12.66
C PHE A 74 37.24 -50.89 -11.65
N VAL A 75 37.08 -49.62 -12.00
CA VAL A 75 37.21 -48.50 -11.08
C VAL A 75 35.83 -48.24 -10.50
N ILE A 76 35.70 -48.32 -9.19
CA ILE A 76 34.41 -48.26 -8.49
C ILE A 76 34.45 -47.12 -7.46
N TYR A 77 33.36 -46.36 -7.45
CA TYR A 77 33.06 -45.38 -6.42
C TYR A 77 31.77 -45.79 -5.70
N ARG A 78 31.88 -46.16 -4.43
CA ARG A 78 30.74 -46.56 -3.59
C ARG A 78 30.28 -45.38 -2.74
N VAL A 79 28.97 -45.12 -2.72
CA VAL A 79 28.34 -44.12 -1.86
C VAL A 79 27.22 -44.79 -1.07
N ASP A 80 27.28 -44.71 0.25
CA ASP A 80 26.24 -45.26 1.12
C ASP A 80 24.94 -44.47 0.94
N ASN A 81 23.80 -45.16 0.86
CA ASN A 81 22.50 -44.53 0.66
C ASN A 81 22.13 -43.55 1.79
N SER A 82 22.56 -43.83 3.02
CA SER A 82 22.43 -42.92 4.17
C SER A 82 23.07 -41.56 3.91
N THR A 83 24.23 -41.51 3.26
CA THR A 83 24.96 -40.27 2.94
C THR A 83 24.16 -39.41 1.94
N LEU A 84 23.55 -40.05 0.94
CA LEU A 84 22.68 -39.37 -0.04
C LEU A 84 21.38 -38.87 0.61
N ILE A 85 20.80 -39.67 1.49
CA ILE A 85 19.58 -39.31 2.24
C ILE A 85 19.87 -38.14 3.18
N ASP A 86 20.98 -38.14 3.89
CA ASP A 86 21.29 -37.07 4.85
C ASP A 86 21.56 -35.73 4.17
N LEU A 87 22.13 -35.73 2.97
CA LEU A 87 22.28 -34.51 2.15
C LEU A 87 20.94 -33.95 1.69
N THR A 88 19.99 -34.81 1.35
CA THR A 88 18.67 -34.38 0.87
C THR A 88 17.72 -34.01 2.01
N ARG A 89 17.87 -34.63 3.19
CA ARG A 89 17.01 -34.39 4.37
C ARG A 89 17.03 -32.96 4.86
N TYR A 90 18.20 -32.33 4.94
CA TYR A 90 18.32 -30.98 5.49
C TYR A 90 17.47 -29.95 4.72
N GLU A 91 17.51 -30.01 3.39
CA GLU A 91 16.72 -29.10 2.54
C GLU A 91 15.23 -29.40 2.62
N THR A 92 14.84 -30.68 2.65
CA THR A 92 13.43 -31.06 2.73
C THR A 92 12.80 -30.72 4.08
N ASP A 93 13.54 -30.85 5.18
CA ASP A 93 13.03 -30.57 6.53
C ASP A 93 12.71 -29.09 6.72
N ILE A 94 13.57 -28.19 6.22
CA ILE A 94 13.34 -26.73 6.30
C ILE A 94 12.04 -26.36 5.60
N VAL A 95 11.83 -26.90 4.40
CA VAL A 95 10.62 -26.63 3.61
C VAL A 95 9.38 -27.19 4.32
N ALA A 96 9.46 -28.40 4.86
CA ALA A 96 8.36 -29.02 5.60
C ALA A 96 7.96 -28.21 6.84
N TRP A 97 8.93 -27.76 7.64
CA TRP A 97 8.68 -26.90 8.80
C TRP A 97 8.09 -25.54 8.41
N GLY A 98 8.52 -24.98 7.29
CA GLY A 98 7.94 -23.74 6.74
C GLY A 98 6.45 -23.87 6.43
N PHE A 99 6.05 -24.95 5.75
CA PHE A 99 4.63 -25.22 5.48
C PHE A 99 3.82 -25.46 6.75
N ALA A 100 4.37 -26.21 7.72
CA ALA A 100 3.71 -26.46 9.00
C ALA A 100 3.46 -25.15 9.78
N LEU A 101 4.46 -24.26 9.84
CA LEU A 101 4.33 -22.95 10.48
C LEU A 101 3.27 -22.09 9.79
N GLY A 102 3.28 -22.05 8.45
CA GLY A 102 2.28 -21.32 7.66
C GLY A 102 0.85 -21.80 7.93
N ALA A 103 0.65 -23.12 7.98
CA ALA A 103 -0.65 -23.70 8.30
C ALA A 103 -1.14 -23.30 9.71
N ILE A 104 -0.26 -23.31 10.71
CA ILE A 104 -0.59 -22.88 12.08
C ILE A 104 -1.03 -21.41 12.09
N VAL A 105 -0.31 -20.52 11.40
CA VAL A 105 -0.66 -19.09 11.32
C VAL A 105 -2.05 -18.90 10.69
N ILE A 106 -2.35 -19.62 9.61
CA ILE A 106 -3.66 -19.54 8.95
C ILE A 106 -4.78 -20.04 9.88
N ILE A 107 -4.57 -21.14 10.59
CA ILE A 107 -5.54 -21.69 11.54
C ILE A 107 -5.79 -20.69 12.69
N LEU A 108 -4.73 -20.15 13.29
CA LEU A 108 -4.84 -19.16 14.37
C LEU A 108 -5.55 -17.89 13.91
N PHE A 109 -5.24 -17.41 12.70
CA PHE A 109 -5.92 -16.26 12.11
C PHE A 109 -7.41 -16.53 11.88
N GLY A 110 -7.75 -17.72 11.36
CA GLY A 110 -9.14 -18.14 11.20
C GLY A 110 -9.90 -18.25 12.53
N LEU A 111 -9.26 -18.79 13.57
CA LEU A 111 -9.84 -18.86 14.93
C LEU A 111 -10.05 -17.47 15.53
N TYR A 112 -9.06 -16.58 15.37
CA TYR A 112 -9.16 -15.20 15.80
C TYR A 112 -10.33 -14.48 15.09
N LEU A 113 -10.41 -14.59 13.76
CA LEU A 113 -11.48 -13.96 12.98
C LEU A 113 -12.85 -14.51 13.38
N ARG A 114 -12.96 -15.82 13.62
CA ARG A 114 -14.20 -16.45 14.11
C ARG A 114 -14.58 -15.94 15.50
N HIS A 115 -13.63 -15.78 16.40
CA HIS A 115 -13.87 -15.25 17.74
C HIS A 115 -14.34 -13.78 17.68
N ALA A 116 -13.62 -12.94 16.94
CA ALA A 116 -13.96 -11.53 16.75
C ALA A 116 -15.37 -11.35 16.18
N SER A 117 -15.72 -12.10 15.12
CA SER A 117 -17.05 -12.05 14.51
C SER A 117 -18.16 -12.46 15.48
N ARG A 118 -17.94 -13.51 16.29
CA ARG A 118 -18.90 -13.93 17.31
C ARG A 118 -19.12 -12.84 18.37
N THR A 119 -18.05 -12.18 18.80
CA THR A 119 -18.13 -11.09 19.78
C THR A 119 -18.95 -9.93 19.24
N VAL A 120 -18.72 -9.51 17.98
CA VAL A 120 -19.51 -8.45 17.34
C VAL A 120 -20.99 -8.84 17.24
N LEU A 121 -21.29 -10.05 16.75
CA LEU A 121 -22.67 -10.52 16.64
C LEU A 121 -23.37 -10.58 18.01
N MET A 122 -22.69 -11.06 19.05
CA MET A 122 -23.24 -11.09 20.40
C MET A 122 -23.49 -9.70 20.97
N ASN A 123 -22.63 -8.72 20.67
CA ASN A 123 -22.85 -7.33 21.07
C ASN A 123 -24.09 -6.74 20.39
N ILE A 124 -24.32 -7.02 19.11
CA ILE A 124 -25.51 -6.57 18.37
C ILE A 124 -26.77 -7.24 18.94
N ILE A 125 -26.76 -8.56 19.14
CA ILE A 125 -27.90 -9.30 19.69
C ILE A 125 -28.25 -8.78 21.10
N ASN A 126 -27.24 -8.55 21.93
CA ASN A 126 -27.45 -8.00 23.27
C ASN A 126 -28.02 -6.59 23.19
N ALA A 127 -27.48 -5.71 22.33
CA ALA A 127 -28.02 -4.36 22.13
C ALA A 127 -29.50 -4.35 21.70
N ILE A 128 -29.90 -5.29 20.84
CA ILE A 128 -31.31 -5.44 20.42
C ILE A 128 -32.16 -5.97 21.57
N LYS A 129 -31.68 -6.95 22.34
CA LYS A 129 -32.46 -7.60 23.40
C LYS A 129 -32.65 -6.73 24.64
N THR A 130 -31.64 -5.98 25.05
CA THR A 130 -31.70 -5.17 26.27
C THR A 130 -32.13 -3.73 26.01
N GLY A 131 -32.24 -3.29 24.74
CA GLY A 131 -32.56 -1.90 24.38
C GLY A 131 -31.53 -0.88 24.90
N ASP A 132 -30.42 -1.36 25.45
CA ASP A 132 -29.46 -0.57 26.19
C ASP A 132 -28.25 -0.30 25.30
N VAL A 133 -28.34 0.77 24.53
CA VAL A 133 -27.29 1.29 23.63
C VAL A 133 -26.11 1.89 24.43
N GLN A 134 -26.14 1.85 25.77
CA GLN A 134 -25.12 2.49 26.62
C GLN A 134 -23.70 1.91 26.54
N ARG A 135 -23.46 0.84 25.77
CA ARG A 135 -22.09 0.34 25.48
C ARG A 135 -21.49 0.85 24.17
N ALA A 136 -22.11 1.80 23.49
CA ALA A 136 -21.52 2.49 22.34
C ALA A 136 -21.11 3.97 22.55
N PRO A 137 -20.74 4.46 23.76
CA PRO A 137 -20.43 5.89 23.95
C PRO A 137 -19.24 6.33 23.10
N ARG A 138 -18.34 5.41 22.74
CA ARG A 138 -17.21 5.70 21.84
C ARG A 138 -17.63 5.82 20.38
N LEU A 139 -18.58 5.02 19.91
CA LEU A 139 -19.06 5.08 18.53
C LEU A 139 -19.93 6.31 18.31
N GLU A 140 -20.85 6.60 19.22
CA GLU A 140 -21.67 7.82 19.16
C GLU A 140 -20.79 9.07 19.22
N ALA A 141 -19.84 9.15 20.15
CA ALA A 141 -18.90 10.28 20.21
C ALA A 141 -18.04 10.41 18.95
N MET A 142 -17.60 9.29 18.35
CA MET A 142 -16.85 9.30 17.09
C MET A 142 -17.71 9.78 15.93
N LEU A 143 -18.97 9.34 15.83
CA LEU A 143 -19.91 9.77 14.80
C LEU A 143 -20.25 11.25 14.96
N SER A 144 -20.59 11.71 16.16
CA SER A 144 -20.86 13.12 16.43
C SER A 144 -19.67 14.00 16.08
N LYS A 145 -18.45 13.59 16.45
CA LYS A 145 -17.22 14.32 16.10
C LYS A 145 -16.95 14.33 14.59
N ALA A 146 -17.24 13.24 13.89
CA ALA A 146 -17.07 13.16 12.44
C ALA A 146 -18.09 14.05 11.71
N ILE A 147 -19.34 14.05 12.15
CA ILE A 147 -20.39 14.93 11.62
C ILE A 147 -20.01 16.40 11.83
N GLU A 148 -19.59 16.77 13.03
CA GLU A 148 -19.16 18.13 13.35
C GLU A 148 -17.97 18.57 12.48
N SER A 149 -16.96 17.71 12.36
CA SER A 149 -15.80 17.98 11.50
C SER A 149 -16.19 18.15 10.03
N ASN A 150 -17.12 17.34 9.52
CA ASN A 150 -17.60 17.48 8.15
C ASN A 150 -18.40 18.76 7.96
N LYS A 151 -19.23 19.12 8.94
CA LYS A 151 -19.99 20.37 8.88
C LYS A 151 -19.08 21.59 8.86
N GLN A 152 -18.03 21.59 9.69
CA GLN A 152 -17.06 22.67 9.70
C GLN A 152 -16.29 22.80 8.37
N ARG A 153 -15.94 21.65 7.76
CA ARG A 153 -15.32 21.63 6.42
C ARG A 153 -16.25 22.18 5.35
N GLU A 154 -17.51 21.77 5.37
CA GLU A 154 -18.55 22.27 4.46
C GLU A 154 -18.67 23.80 4.57
N LEU A 155 -18.82 24.33 5.79
CA LEU A 155 -18.89 25.78 6.03
C LEU A 155 -17.64 26.51 5.54
N THR A 156 -16.47 25.92 5.72
CA THR A 156 -15.20 26.48 5.24
C THR A 156 -15.15 26.52 3.72
N TYR A 157 -15.56 25.44 3.04
CA TYR A 157 -15.63 25.40 1.58
C TYR A 157 -16.63 26.39 1.02
N VAL A 158 -17.82 26.51 1.64
CA VAL A 158 -18.81 27.52 1.25
C VAL A 158 -18.22 28.92 1.39
N ARG A 159 -17.56 29.23 2.50
CA ARG A 159 -16.93 30.53 2.72
C ARG A 159 -15.84 30.82 1.68
N GLN A 160 -14.97 29.86 1.39
CA GLN A 160 -13.94 30.01 0.35
C GLN A 160 -14.53 30.18 -1.06
N ALA A 161 -15.67 29.53 -1.32
CA ALA A 161 -16.35 29.63 -2.60
C ALA A 161 -17.14 30.93 -2.78
N THR A 162 -17.54 31.59 -1.69
CA THR A 162 -18.48 32.74 -1.71
C THR A 162 -17.88 34.06 -1.24
N ILE A 163 -16.71 34.06 -0.61
CA ILE A 163 -16.03 35.26 -0.09
C ILE A 163 -14.80 35.59 -0.92
N ASP A 164 -14.61 36.86 -1.25
CA ASP A 164 -13.38 37.37 -1.88
C ASP A 164 -12.24 37.42 -0.87
N ALA A 165 -11.12 36.78 -1.19
CA ALA A 165 -10.01 36.61 -0.25
C ALA A 165 -9.28 37.92 0.08
N LEU A 166 -9.31 38.91 -0.83
CA LEU A 166 -8.63 40.19 -0.61
C LEU A 166 -9.46 41.12 0.28
N THR A 167 -10.75 41.24 -0.02
CA THR A 167 -11.63 42.28 0.57
C THR A 167 -12.51 41.76 1.70
N GLY A 168 -12.75 40.45 1.78
CA GLY A 168 -13.69 39.86 2.74
C GLY A 168 -15.17 40.05 2.39
N CYS A 169 -15.47 40.74 1.28
CA CYS A 169 -16.82 40.86 0.74
C CYS A 169 -17.29 39.53 0.12
N LYS A 170 -18.59 39.39 -0.14
CA LYS A 170 -19.06 38.30 -1.00
C LYS A 170 -18.45 38.45 -2.40
N ASN A 171 -18.13 37.35 -3.07
CA ASN A 171 -17.55 37.39 -4.41
C ASN A 171 -18.64 37.37 -5.49
N ARG A 172 -18.23 37.47 -6.76
CA ARG A 172 -19.13 37.40 -7.92
C ARG A 172 -20.02 36.15 -7.95
N ARG A 173 -19.51 34.98 -7.55
CA ARG A 173 -20.32 33.74 -7.53
C ARG A 173 -21.46 33.84 -6.52
N ALA A 174 -21.20 34.41 -5.35
CA ALA A 174 -22.23 34.66 -4.35
C ALA A 174 -23.25 35.69 -4.84
N PHE A 175 -22.81 36.73 -5.54
CA PHE A 175 -23.71 37.70 -6.18
C PHE A 175 -24.66 37.02 -7.19
N ASP A 176 -24.12 36.22 -8.11
CA ASP A 176 -24.89 35.54 -9.15
C ASP A 176 -25.93 34.59 -8.53
N SER A 177 -25.53 33.84 -7.47
CA SER A 177 -26.41 32.94 -6.73
C SER A 177 -27.53 33.69 -6.01
N ASP A 178 -27.22 34.78 -5.32
CA ASP A 178 -28.18 35.52 -4.50
C ASP A 178 -29.22 36.25 -5.39
N ILE A 179 -28.79 36.82 -6.53
CA ILE A 179 -29.71 37.42 -7.51
C ILE A 179 -30.59 36.35 -8.17
N ALA A 180 -30.03 35.20 -8.56
CA ALA A 180 -30.82 34.13 -9.15
C ALA A 180 -31.92 33.63 -8.20
N ALA A 181 -31.63 33.52 -6.89
CA ALA A 181 -32.63 33.18 -5.88
C ALA A 181 -33.76 34.22 -5.81
N LEU A 182 -33.42 35.51 -5.75
CA LEU A 182 -34.42 36.59 -5.73
C LEU A 182 -35.30 36.61 -6.98
N MET A 183 -34.70 36.37 -8.15
CA MET A 183 -35.42 36.29 -9.42
C MET A 183 -36.38 35.08 -9.47
N ASN A 184 -35.91 33.91 -9.03
CA ASN A 184 -36.73 32.69 -8.98
C ASN A 184 -37.94 32.85 -8.04
N ASP A 185 -37.73 33.52 -6.90
CA ASP A 185 -38.77 33.78 -5.91
C ASP A 185 -39.65 35.00 -6.25
N HIS A 186 -39.43 35.63 -7.42
CA HIS A 186 -40.15 36.82 -7.89
C HIS A 186 -40.14 37.98 -6.87
N GLN A 187 -39.07 38.07 -6.09
CA GLN A 187 -38.89 39.11 -5.08
C GLN A 187 -38.40 40.41 -5.73
N PRO A 188 -39.04 41.57 -5.50
CA PRO A 188 -38.53 42.83 -6.00
C PRO A 188 -37.23 43.19 -5.28
N PHE A 189 -36.23 43.64 -6.05
CA PHE A 189 -34.94 44.08 -5.54
C PHE A 189 -34.42 45.28 -6.33
N ALA A 190 -33.50 46.04 -5.72
CA ALA A 190 -32.72 47.06 -6.40
C ALA A 190 -31.22 46.70 -6.38
N LEU A 191 -30.52 47.04 -7.45
CA LEU A 191 -29.08 46.80 -7.60
C LEU A 191 -28.36 48.14 -7.71
N ALA A 192 -27.30 48.31 -6.90
CA ALA A 192 -26.32 49.37 -7.10
C ALA A 192 -24.98 48.74 -7.48
N LEU A 193 -24.38 49.26 -8.56
CA LEU A 193 -23.00 48.99 -8.95
C LEU A 193 -22.16 50.22 -8.60
N VAL A 194 -21.03 49.97 -7.95
CA VAL A 194 -20.10 50.99 -7.45
C VAL A 194 -18.74 50.68 -8.05
N ASP A 195 -18.18 51.63 -8.80
CA ASP A 195 -16.86 51.54 -9.39
C ASP A 195 -15.89 52.48 -8.66
N ILE A 196 -14.61 52.11 -8.59
CA ILE A 196 -13.57 52.97 -8.00
C ILE A 196 -12.94 53.81 -9.12
N ASP A 197 -13.27 55.10 -9.12
CA ASP A 197 -12.74 56.04 -10.11
C ASP A 197 -11.20 56.05 -10.13
N ASN A 198 -10.65 56.04 -11.35
CA ASN A 198 -9.21 56.12 -11.61
C ASN A 198 -8.36 55.01 -10.95
N PHE A 199 -8.94 53.85 -10.59
CA PHE A 199 -8.20 52.78 -9.92
C PHE A 199 -7.00 52.28 -10.73
N LYS A 200 -7.12 52.22 -12.07
CA LYS A 200 -5.98 51.93 -12.95
C LYS A 200 -4.81 52.90 -12.75
N SER A 201 -5.07 54.20 -12.63
CA SER A 201 -4.03 55.21 -12.39
C SER A 201 -3.32 54.99 -11.06
N ILE A 202 -4.04 54.56 -10.02
CA ILE A 202 -3.47 54.21 -8.72
C ILE A 202 -2.52 53.01 -8.87
N ASN A 203 -2.95 51.97 -9.57
CA ASN A 203 -2.12 50.79 -9.83
C ASN A 203 -0.89 51.12 -10.67
N ASP A 204 -1.04 51.94 -11.70
CA ASP A 204 0.05 52.31 -12.61
C ASP A 204 1.09 53.22 -11.91
N THR A 205 0.65 54.07 -10.97
CA THR A 205 1.53 55.01 -10.25
C THR A 205 2.19 54.37 -9.03
N TRP A 206 1.45 53.58 -8.25
CA TRP A 206 1.88 53.08 -6.94
C TRP A 206 2.02 51.55 -6.87
N GLY A 207 1.68 50.84 -7.94
CA GLY A 207 1.73 49.39 -8.02
C GLY A 207 0.49 48.70 -7.40
N HIS A 208 0.27 47.45 -7.81
CA HIS A 208 -0.89 46.65 -7.41
C HIS A 208 -1.05 46.45 -5.90
N LEU A 209 0.06 46.38 -5.14
CA LEU A 209 -0.02 46.23 -3.69
C LEU A 209 -0.72 47.43 -3.01
N ASN A 210 -0.54 48.64 -3.56
CA ASN A 210 -1.23 49.82 -3.09
C ASN A 210 -2.69 49.85 -3.54
N GLY A 211 -2.97 49.36 -4.76
CA GLY A 211 -4.35 49.09 -5.20
C GLY A 211 -5.10 48.12 -4.27
N ASP A 212 -4.43 47.06 -3.82
CA ASP A 212 -4.99 46.10 -2.87
C ASP A 212 -5.32 46.75 -1.50
N ILE A 213 -4.52 47.72 -1.07
CA ILE A 213 -4.81 48.51 0.14
C ILE A 213 -6.06 49.36 -0.05
N VAL A 214 -6.21 49.99 -1.22
CA VAL A 214 -7.40 50.78 -1.57
C VAL A 214 -8.64 49.89 -1.59
N LEU A 215 -8.59 48.74 -2.27
CA LEU A 215 -9.70 47.78 -2.33
C LEU A 215 -10.12 47.31 -0.94
N ARG A 216 -9.16 46.96 -0.07
CA ARG A 216 -9.45 46.58 1.32
C ARG A 216 -10.09 47.71 2.12
N SER A 217 -9.66 48.95 1.88
CA SER A 217 -10.19 50.11 2.59
C SER A 217 -11.63 50.40 2.18
N VAL A 218 -11.91 50.43 0.87
CA VAL A 218 -13.27 50.60 0.32
C VAL A 218 -14.20 49.50 0.83
N ALA A 219 -13.78 48.24 0.73
CA ALA A 219 -14.55 47.12 1.23
C ALA A 219 -14.85 47.24 2.73
N ARG A 220 -13.87 47.61 3.54
CA ARG A 220 -14.02 47.76 4.99
C ARG A 220 -15.02 48.86 5.33
N GLU A 221 -14.93 50.03 4.71
CA GLU A 221 -15.87 51.13 4.98
C GLU A 221 -17.28 50.78 4.48
N GLY A 222 -17.40 50.16 3.30
CA GLY A 222 -18.69 49.69 2.79
C GLY A 222 -19.35 48.64 3.70
N LEU A 223 -18.58 47.67 4.19
CA LEU A 223 -19.08 46.67 5.14
C LEU A 223 -19.53 47.30 6.47
N LYS A 224 -18.82 48.30 7.00
CA LYS A 224 -19.23 49.01 8.22
C LYS A 224 -20.59 49.71 8.06
N ILE A 225 -20.86 50.25 6.88
CA ILE A 225 -22.13 50.94 6.58
C ILE A 225 -23.27 49.92 6.39
N LEU A 226 -23.00 48.81 5.70
CA LEU A 226 -24.04 47.88 5.22
C LEU A 226 -24.35 46.73 6.19
N GLN A 227 -23.36 46.22 6.94
CA GLN A 227 -23.56 45.09 7.87
C GLN A 227 -24.59 45.35 8.98
N PRO A 228 -24.65 46.54 9.62
CA PRO A 228 -25.68 46.82 10.64
C PRO A 228 -27.11 46.77 10.09
N LEU A 229 -27.26 46.96 8.78
CA LEU A 229 -28.54 46.89 8.06
C LEU A 229 -28.78 45.51 7.44
N GLN A 230 -27.91 44.52 7.68
CA GLN A 230 -27.98 43.17 7.08
C GLN A 230 -27.91 43.17 5.54
N ILE A 231 -27.36 44.23 4.94
CA ILE A 231 -27.19 44.33 3.49
C ILE A 231 -25.83 43.78 3.09
N SER A 232 -25.80 42.91 2.07
CA SER A 232 -24.56 42.31 1.58
C SER A 232 -23.84 43.22 0.59
N LEU A 233 -22.51 43.34 0.75
CA LEU A 233 -21.59 43.95 -0.20
C LEU A 233 -20.86 42.85 -0.98
N TYR A 234 -20.81 42.99 -2.30
CA TYR A 234 -20.16 42.05 -3.20
C TYR A 234 -19.00 42.73 -3.93
N ARG A 235 -17.88 42.03 -4.12
CA ARG A 235 -16.87 42.39 -5.11
C ARG A 235 -17.21 41.69 -6.42
N TYR A 236 -17.77 42.45 -7.36
CA TYR A 236 -18.27 41.93 -8.63
C TYR A 236 -17.15 41.78 -9.67
N GLY A 237 -16.25 42.76 -9.72
CA GLY A 237 -15.15 42.83 -10.67
C GLY A 237 -13.79 43.12 -10.01
N GLY A 238 -12.83 43.59 -10.82
CA GLY A 238 -11.49 43.94 -10.34
C GLY A 238 -11.54 45.08 -9.31
N GLU A 239 -12.17 46.18 -9.70
CA GLU A 239 -12.43 47.38 -8.88
C GLU A 239 -13.92 47.65 -8.64
N GLU A 240 -14.80 46.81 -9.16
CA GLU A 240 -16.25 46.98 -9.10
C GLU A 240 -16.84 46.26 -7.87
N PHE A 241 -17.69 46.96 -7.13
CA PHE A 241 -18.51 46.45 -6.05
C PHE A 241 -19.99 46.49 -6.42
N ALA A 242 -20.77 45.57 -5.87
CA ALA A 242 -22.23 45.53 -6.03
C ALA A 242 -22.91 45.49 -4.67
N VAL A 243 -24.10 46.08 -4.59
CA VAL A 243 -25.00 46.03 -3.43
C VAL A 243 -26.39 45.65 -3.90
N VAL A 244 -26.96 44.64 -3.28
CA VAL A 244 -28.32 44.15 -3.58
C VAL A 244 -29.24 44.54 -2.43
N PHE A 245 -30.26 45.33 -2.72
CA PHE A 245 -31.29 45.75 -1.77
C PHE A 245 -32.55 44.91 -1.98
N THR A 246 -32.87 44.07 -1.01
CA THR A 246 -34.12 43.29 -0.95
C THR A 246 -35.33 44.21 -0.72
N ALA A 247 -36.55 43.69 -0.88
CA ALA A 247 -37.81 44.45 -0.74
C ALA A 247 -37.87 45.31 0.54
N GLU A 248 -37.42 44.77 1.67
CA GLU A 248 -37.33 45.44 2.98
C GLU A 248 -36.34 46.62 3.03
N HIS A 249 -35.36 46.65 2.12
CA HIS A 249 -34.29 47.64 2.05
C HIS A 249 -34.42 48.63 0.89
N LEU A 250 -35.49 48.55 0.07
CA LEU A 250 -35.65 49.41 -1.12
C LEU A 250 -35.63 50.91 -0.80
N THR A 251 -36.11 51.32 0.38
CA THR A 251 -36.06 52.72 0.83
C THR A 251 -34.62 53.26 0.95
N HIS A 252 -33.66 52.37 1.20
CA HIS A 252 -32.25 52.70 1.33
C HIS A 252 -31.50 52.71 -0.01
N ALA A 253 -32.10 52.17 -1.09
CA ALA A 253 -31.46 52.01 -2.38
C ALA A 253 -31.04 53.35 -3.04
N HIS A 254 -31.66 54.46 -2.65
CA HIS A 254 -31.31 55.80 -3.14
C HIS A 254 -30.30 56.55 -2.26
N THR A 255 -30.17 56.19 -0.97
CA THR A 255 -29.39 56.97 0.01
C THR A 255 -28.06 56.33 0.35
N LEU A 256 -28.00 54.99 0.46
CA LEU A 256 -26.79 54.28 0.84
C LEU A 256 -25.72 54.26 -0.25
N PRO A 257 -26.03 54.09 -1.55
CA PRO A 257 -24.99 54.17 -2.59
C PRO A 257 -24.28 55.51 -2.61
N ARG A 258 -24.99 56.61 -2.32
CA ARG A 258 -24.39 57.95 -2.23
C ARG A 258 -23.40 58.06 -1.06
N LYS A 259 -23.75 57.50 0.10
CA LYS A 259 -22.86 57.43 1.27
C LYS A 259 -21.64 56.52 1.08
N LEU A 260 -21.68 55.60 0.12
CA LEU A 260 -20.53 54.78 -0.25
C LEU A 260 -19.57 55.52 -1.20
N ALA A 261 -20.07 56.54 -1.90
CA ALA A 261 -19.30 57.36 -2.84
C ALA A 261 -18.65 58.59 -2.17
N ASP A 262 -19.19 59.06 -1.05
CA ASP A 262 -18.66 60.16 -0.23
C ASP A 262 -17.58 59.66 0.77
#